data_AF-A0A5J5HNU8-F1
#
_entry.id   AF-A0A5J5HNU8-F1
#
_cell.length_a   1.000
_cell.length_b   1.000
_cell.length_c   1.000
_cell.angle_alpha   90.00
_cell.angle_beta   90.00
_cell.angle_gamma   90.00
#
_symmetry.space_group_name_H-M   'P 1'
#
loop_
_entity.id
_entity.type
_entity.pdbx_description
1 polymer ?
#
loop_
_entity_poly.entity_id
_entity_poly.type
_entity_poly.pdbx_seq_one_letter_code
_entity_poly.pdbx_strand_id
1 'polypeptide(L)'
;MKKIFILTALFAMLPLFLFPNNKIFAKTLESVKIYKAETGDSFHEIGMENGVSELELQKINDQTYVESGEKLIIPESTITNEEKELLARLVTAEAKGEPYEGKVEVAAVVLNRVEHEQYPDTIEEVIYQQRQFEPVENGTINQPATPEATQAVNEALVEQGKENSQSLNFYNPDIVESKWHESKTVTAVIGNHVFTK
;
A
#
# COMPACT_ATOMS: atom_id res chain seq x y z
N MET A 1 42.44 -31.44 -62.25
CA MET A 1 42.82 -30.45 -61.24
C MET A 1 41.54 -29.81 -60.70
N LYS A 2 41.03 -30.24 -59.54
CA LYS A 2 39.82 -29.69 -58.93
C LYS A 2 40.23 -28.51 -58.02
N LYS A 3 39.70 -27.31 -58.29
CA LYS A 3 39.89 -26.13 -57.43
C LYS A 3 38.87 -26.20 -56.28
N ILE A 4 39.35 -26.19 -55.04
CA ILE A 4 38.54 -26.11 -53.82
C ILE A 4 38.39 -24.62 -53.48
N PHE A 5 37.15 -24.14 -53.42
CA PHE A 5 36.82 -22.83 -52.85
C PHE A 5 36.59 -23.00 -51.35
N ILE A 6 37.38 -22.32 -50.52
CA ILE A 6 37.15 -22.22 -49.08
C ILE A 6 36.24 -21.01 -48.85
N LEU A 7 35.01 -21.27 -48.42
CA LEU A 7 34.05 -20.26 -48.00
C LEU A 7 34.34 -19.91 -46.54
N THR A 8 34.95 -18.76 -46.28
CA THR A 8 35.13 -18.23 -44.92
C THR A 8 33.81 -17.64 -44.45
N ALA A 9 33.11 -18.34 -43.55
CA ALA A 9 31.94 -17.80 -42.87
C ALA A 9 32.38 -16.82 -41.77
N LEU A 10 32.05 -15.53 -41.96
CA LEU A 10 32.25 -14.49 -40.96
C LEU A 10 31.15 -14.62 -39.90
N PHE A 11 31.48 -15.17 -38.74
CA PHE A 11 30.55 -15.27 -37.61
C PHE A 11 30.50 -13.91 -36.91
N ALA A 12 29.44 -13.13 -37.14
CA ALA A 12 29.20 -11.90 -36.40
C ALA A 12 28.85 -12.26 -34.95
N MET A 13 29.76 -12.01 -34.01
CA MET A 13 29.45 -12.06 -32.59
C MET A 13 28.44 -10.95 -32.27
N LEU A 14 27.20 -11.34 -31.96
CA LEU A 14 26.27 -10.44 -31.28
C LEU A 14 26.86 -10.06 -29.92
N PRO A 15 26.84 -8.78 -29.52
CA PRO A 15 27.26 -8.40 -28.18
C PRO A 15 26.30 -9.03 -27.17
N LEU A 16 26.84 -9.85 -26.25
CA LEU A 16 26.11 -10.23 -25.04
C LEU A 16 25.85 -8.96 -24.25
N PHE A 17 24.62 -8.43 -24.32
CA PHE A 17 24.13 -7.52 -23.32
C PHE A 17 24.01 -8.32 -22.01
N LEU A 18 24.92 -8.04 -21.07
CA LEU A 18 24.80 -8.49 -19.69
C LEU A 18 23.60 -7.76 -19.08
N PHE A 19 22.44 -8.40 -19.12
CA PHE A 19 21.30 -7.94 -18.35
C PHE A 19 21.64 -8.07 -16.85
N PRO A 20 21.43 -7.02 -16.03
CA PRO A 20 21.62 -7.12 -14.60
C PRO A 20 20.71 -8.22 -14.05
N ASN A 21 21.26 -8.98 -13.12
CA ASN A 21 20.72 -10.21 -12.57
C ASN A 21 19.55 -9.93 -11.62
N ASN A 22 18.45 -9.36 -12.13
CA ASN A 22 17.20 -9.31 -11.40
C ASN A 22 16.60 -10.71 -11.49
N LYS A 23 16.62 -11.43 -10.37
CA LYS A 23 15.90 -12.70 -10.23
C LYS A 23 14.41 -12.41 -10.41
N ILE A 24 13.90 -12.59 -11.63
CA ILE A 24 12.47 -12.62 -11.89
C ILE A 24 11.99 -13.94 -11.28
N PHE A 25 11.37 -13.85 -10.11
CA PHE A 25 10.64 -14.97 -9.54
C PHE A 25 9.38 -15.14 -10.38
N ALA A 26 9.42 -16.01 -11.38
CA ALA A 26 8.22 -16.39 -12.11
C ALA A 26 7.33 -17.20 -11.15
N LYS A 27 6.39 -16.52 -10.49
CA LYS A 27 5.35 -17.16 -9.69
C LYS A 27 4.53 -18.05 -10.62
N THR A 28 4.40 -19.32 -10.30
CA THR A 28 3.61 -20.29 -11.10
C THR A 28 2.15 -19.84 -11.19
N LEU A 29 1.53 -20.00 -12.36
CA LEU A 29 0.15 -19.57 -12.69
C LEU A 29 -0.96 -20.13 -11.77
N GLU A 30 -0.67 -21.10 -10.90
CA GLU A 30 -1.69 -21.80 -10.10
C GLU A 30 -2.23 -21.02 -8.90
N SER A 31 -1.67 -19.85 -8.53
CA SER A 31 -2.12 -19.08 -7.36
C SER A 31 -2.70 -17.70 -7.67
N VAL A 32 -2.92 -17.35 -8.94
CA VAL A 32 -3.42 -16.02 -9.31
C VAL A 32 -4.94 -15.97 -9.12
N LYS A 33 -5.41 -15.11 -8.21
CA LYS A 33 -6.85 -14.86 -8.04
C LYS A 33 -7.36 -14.08 -9.25
N ILE A 34 -8.41 -14.61 -9.90
CA ILE A 34 -9.07 -13.98 -11.04
C ILE A 34 -10.47 -13.53 -10.60
N TYR A 35 -10.77 -12.27 -10.87
CA TYR A 35 -12.10 -11.69 -10.72
C TYR A 35 -12.75 -11.54 -12.09
N LYS A 36 -14.05 -11.82 -12.19
CA LYS A 36 -14.80 -11.62 -13.43
C LYS A 36 -15.64 -10.35 -13.28
N ALA A 37 -15.29 -9.32 -14.03
CA ALA A 37 -15.95 -8.03 -13.99
C ALA A 37 -17.44 -8.13 -14.36
N GLU A 38 -18.27 -7.48 -13.56
CA GLU A 38 -19.69 -7.27 -13.77
C GLU A 38 -19.97 -5.84 -14.25
N THR A 39 -21.21 -5.60 -14.68
CA THR A 39 -21.61 -4.28 -15.15
C THR A 39 -21.75 -3.32 -13.97
N GLY A 40 -20.91 -2.28 -13.95
CA GLY A 40 -20.95 -1.23 -12.93
C GLY A 40 -19.75 -1.24 -11.99
N ASP A 41 -18.95 -2.31 -12.02
CA ASP A 41 -17.76 -2.44 -11.18
C ASP A 41 -16.77 -1.29 -11.40
N SER A 42 -16.07 -0.96 -10.31
CA SER A 42 -14.92 -0.08 -10.31
C SER A 42 -13.71 -0.78 -9.67
N PHE A 43 -12.49 -0.38 -10.05
CA PHE A 43 -11.29 -0.88 -9.38
C PHE A 43 -11.28 -0.54 -7.89
N HIS A 44 -11.92 0.56 -7.51
CA HIS A 44 -12.09 0.96 -6.12
C HIS A 44 -12.90 -0.08 -5.33
N GLU A 45 -14.11 -0.43 -5.80
CA GLU A 45 -14.96 -1.43 -5.14
C GLU A 45 -14.31 -2.82 -5.13
N ILE A 46 -13.70 -3.23 -6.24
CA ILE A 46 -12.94 -4.47 -6.31
C ILE A 46 -11.78 -4.46 -5.30
N GLY A 47 -11.08 -3.33 -5.18
CA GLY A 47 -10.03 -3.12 -4.19
C GLY A 47 -10.56 -3.29 -2.77
N MET A 48 -11.71 -2.69 -2.45
CA MET A 48 -12.34 -2.79 -1.12
C MET A 48 -12.73 -4.23 -0.78
N GLU A 49 -13.33 -4.95 -1.72
CA GLU A 49 -13.75 -6.35 -1.54
C GLU A 49 -12.57 -7.31 -1.33
N ASN A 50 -11.46 -7.02 -2.00
CA ASN A 50 -10.29 -7.88 -2.00
C ASN A 50 -9.19 -7.41 -1.04
N GLY A 51 -9.34 -6.21 -0.48
CA GLY A 51 -8.40 -5.56 0.41
C GLY A 51 -7.04 -5.31 -0.23
N VAL A 52 -7.04 -4.76 -1.45
CA VAL A 52 -5.85 -4.47 -2.27
C VAL A 52 -5.91 -3.06 -2.85
N SER A 53 -4.75 -2.50 -3.21
CA SER A 53 -4.66 -1.15 -3.79
C SER A 53 -5.33 -1.06 -5.16
N GLU A 54 -6.10 0.01 -5.37
CA GLU A 54 -6.68 0.35 -6.68
C GLU A 54 -5.59 0.56 -7.73
N LEU A 55 -4.50 1.25 -7.35
CA LEU A 55 -3.39 1.50 -8.27
C LEU A 55 -2.67 0.21 -8.65
N GLU A 56 -2.54 -0.74 -7.73
CA GLU A 56 -1.95 -2.04 -8.04
C GLU A 56 -2.84 -2.84 -8.98
N LEU A 57 -4.16 -2.85 -8.74
CA LEU A 57 -5.14 -3.45 -9.64
C LEU A 57 -5.07 -2.87 -11.05
N GLN A 58 -4.98 -1.55 -11.17
CA GLN A 58 -4.85 -0.88 -12.46
C GLN A 58 -3.53 -1.25 -13.17
N LYS A 59 -2.42 -1.25 -12.43
CA LYS A 59 -1.09 -1.57 -12.97
C LYS A 59 -0.98 -3.02 -13.45
N ILE A 60 -1.48 -3.98 -12.68
CA ILE A 60 -1.35 -5.41 -13.02
C ILE A 60 -2.25 -5.82 -14.18
N ASN A 61 -3.37 -5.12 -14.38
CA ASN A 61 -4.30 -5.35 -15.48
C ASN A 61 -4.05 -4.43 -16.69
N ASP A 62 -3.12 -3.48 -16.61
CA ASP A 62 -2.82 -2.48 -17.65
C ASP A 62 -4.06 -1.69 -18.10
N GLN A 63 -4.91 -1.33 -17.14
CA GLN A 63 -6.22 -0.70 -17.37
C GLN A 63 -6.53 0.32 -16.28
N THR A 64 -7.24 1.39 -16.63
CA THR A 64 -7.65 2.44 -15.67
C THR A 64 -9.15 2.43 -15.35
N TYR A 65 -9.92 1.57 -16.02
CA TYR A 65 -11.35 1.37 -15.79
C TYR A 65 -11.68 -0.11 -15.98
N VAL A 66 -12.82 -0.55 -15.42
CA VAL A 66 -13.25 -1.95 -15.47
C VAL A 66 -14.27 -2.13 -16.61
N GLU A 67 -13.99 -3.07 -17.53
CA GLU A 67 -14.94 -3.45 -18.58
C GLU A 67 -15.72 -4.72 -18.18
N SER A 68 -17.04 -4.67 -18.32
CA SER A 68 -17.91 -5.80 -17.98
C SER A 68 -17.56 -7.05 -18.79
N GLY A 69 -17.45 -8.19 -18.10
CA GLY A 69 -17.16 -9.50 -18.68
C GLY A 69 -15.67 -9.83 -18.78
N GLU A 70 -14.78 -8.88 -18.50
CA GLU A 70 -13.34 -9.12 -18.47
C GLU A 70 -12.90 -9.93 -17.25
N LYS A 71 -11.71 -10.52 -17.36
CA LYS A 71 -11.06 -11.25 -16.28
C LYS A 71 -9.89 -10.42 -15.75
N LEU A 72 -10.04 -9.92 -14.53
CA LEU A 72 -9.03 -9.12 -13.87
C LEU A 72 -8.19 -10.00 -12.95
N ILE A 73 -6.89 -9.79 -12.96
CA ILE A 73 -5.94 -10.31 -11.99
C ILE A 73 -6.09 -9.50 -10.71
N ILE A 74 -6.33 -10.19 -9.61
CA ILE A 74 -6.30 -9.61 -8.27
C ILE A 74 -4.92 -9.92 -7.67
N PRO A 75 -4.12 -8.89 -7.31
CA PRO A 75 -2.85 -9.12 -6.63
C PRO A 75 -3.08 -9.79 -5.28
N GLU A 76 -2.06 -10.47 -4.76
CA GLU A 76 -2.13 -10.95 -3.38
C GLU A 76 -1.94 -9.76 -2.43
N SER A 77 -2.85 -9.60 -1.46
CA SER A 77 -2.67 -8.65 -0.37
C SER A 77 -1.38 -8.98 0.37
N THR A 78 -0.46 -8.02 0.45
CA THR A 78 0.76 -8.11 1.25
C THR A 78 0.47 -8.07 2.75
N ILE A 79 -0.73 -7.61 3.12
CA ILE A 79 -1.16 -7.39 4.50
C ILE A 79 -2.15 -8.48 4.92
N THR A 80 -1.91 -9.07 6.10
CA THR A 80 -2.74 -10.13 6.69
C THR A 80 -4.01 -9.59 7.33
N ASN A 81 -4.99 -10.47 7.60
CA ASN A 81 -6.21 -10.06 8.29
C ASN A 81 -5.93 -9.63 9.74
N GLU A 82 -4.95 -10.26 10.38
CA GLU A 82 -4.49 -9.94 11.72
C GLU A 82 -3.88 -8.54 11.78
N GLU A 83 -3.09 -8.15 10.78
CA GLU A 83 -2.55 -6.79 10.64
C GLU A 83 -3.63 -5.76 10.35
N LYS A 84 -4.63 -6.08 9.51
CA LYS A 84 -5.77 -5.19 9.26
C LYS A 84 -6.56 -4.94 10.54
N GLU A 85 -6.81 -5.99 11.33
CA GLU A 85 -7.48 -5.86 12.62
C GLU A 85 -6.63 -5.04 13.61
N LEU A 86 -5.32 -5.29 13.70
CA LEU A 86 -4.42 -4.50 14.55
C LEU A 86 -4.46 -3.01 14.16
N LEU A 87 -4.37 -2.70 12.87
CA LEU A 87 -4.44 -1.33 12.37
C LEU A 87 -5.81 -0.69 12.66
N ALA A 88 -6.91 -1.43 12.50
CA ALA A 88 -8.26 -0.91 12.79
C ALA A 88 -8.46 -0.62 14.28
N ARG A 89 -7.84 -1.40 15.17
CA ARG A 89 -7.82 -1.14 16.62
C ARG A 89 -7.02 0.12 16.94
N LEU A 90 -5.88 0.32 16.28
CA LEU A 90 -5.11 1.55 16.42
C LEU A 90 -5.92 2.77 15.96
N VAL A 91 -6.52 2.72 14.77
CA VAL A 91 -7.36 3.81 14.23
C VAL A 91 -8.54 4.11 15.16
N THR A 92 -9.14 3.08 15.75
CA THR A 92 -10.21 3.24 16.75
C THR A 92 -9.74 4.04 17.98
N ALA A 93 -8.50 3.84 18.41
CA ALA A 93 -7.95 4.51 19.58
C ALA A 93 -7.42 5.93 19.27
N GLU A 94 -6.71 6.11 18.16
CA GLU A 94 -6.08 7.38 17.75
C GLU A 94 -7.07 8.39 17.16
N ALA A 95 -8.07 7.92 16.41
CA ALA A 95 -8.97 8.79 15.64
C ALA A 95 -10.41 8.75 16.17
N LYS A 96 -10.58 8.48 17.47
CA LYS A 96 -11.90 8.45 18.10
C LYS A 96 -12.54 9.84 18.09
N GLY A 97 -13.69 9.95 17.43
CA GLY A 97 -14.43 11.22 17.32
C GLY A 97 -13.97 12.11 16.15
N GLU A 98 -12.92 11.70 15.43
CA GLU A 98 -12.52 12.34 14.18
C GLU A 98 -13.52 12.02 13.06
N PRO A 99 -13.60 12.88 12.02
CA PRO A 99 -14.35 12.56 10.80
C PRO A 99 -13.78 11.31 10.11
N TYR A 100 -14.58 10.68 9.25
CA TYR A 100 -14.19 9.44 8.58
C TYR A 100 -12.87 9.59 7.80
N GLU A 101 -12.71 10.70 7.09
CA GLU A 101 -11.49 11.03 6.34
C GLU A 101 -10.26 11.10 7.25
N GLY A 102 -10.41 11.54 8.50
CA GLY A 102 -9.33 11.56 9.48
C GLY A 102 -8.92 10.16 9.94
N LYS A 103 -9.89 9.23 10.02
CA LYS A 103 -9.63 7.81 10.33
C LYS A 103 -8.89 7.13 9.18
N VAL A 104 -9.30 7.43 7.95
CA VAL A 104 -8.62 6.95 6.72
C VAL A 104 -7.18 7.45 6.71
N GLU A 105 -6.95 8.74 6.98
CA GLU A 105 -5.61 9.32 6.95
C GLU A 105 -4.69 8.77 8.07
N VAL A 106 -5.23 8.48 9.27
CA VAL A 106 -4.45 7.80 10.32
C VAL A 106 -4.03 6.39 9.89
N ALA A 107 -4.93 5.62 9.25
CA ALA A 107 -4.57 4.33 8.68
C ALA A 107 -3.50 4.47 7.59
N ALA A 108 -3.68 5.45 6.70
CA ALA A 108 -2.75 5.77 5.62
C ALA A 108 -1.36 6.11 6.14
N VAL A 109 -1.22 6.85 7.25
CA VAL A 109 0.08 7.14 7.88
C VAL A 109 0.84 5.86 8.21
N VAL A 110 0.19 4.84 8.76
CA VAL A 110 0.85 3.56 9.08
C VAL A 110 1.27 2.85 7.80
N LEU A 111 0.38 2.77 6.80
CA LEU A 111 0.68 2.13 5.52
C LEU A 111 1.81 2.85 4.77
N ASN A 112 1.85 4.18 4.83
CA ASN A 112 2.91 4.98 4.23
C ASN A 112 4.24 4.76 4.93
N ARG A 113 4.23 4.56 6.26
CA ARG A 113 5.44 4.18 7.01
C ARG A 113 5.95 2.82 6.55
N VAL A 114 5.07 1.82 6.38
CA VAL A 114 5.47 0.49 5.87
C VAL A 114 6.18 0.58 4.51
N GLU A 115 5.75 1.50 3.64
CA GLU A 115 6.38 1.71 2.31
C GLU A 115 7.62 2.63 2.34
N HIS A 116 7.93 3.26 3.48
CA HIS A 116 8.96 4.28 3.57
C HIS A 116 10.24 3.76 4.21
N GLU A 117 11.39 3.93 3.53
CA GLU A 117 12.72 3.40 3.89
C GLU A 117 13.25 3.73 5.31
N GLN A 118 12.61 4.64 6.03
CA GLN A 118 13.00 5.08 7.37
C GLN A 118 12.25 4.33 8.48
N TYR A 119 11.27 3.51 8.12
CA TYR A 119 10.39 2.78 9.04
C TYR A 119 10.47 1.27 8.76
N PRO A 120 9.96 0.43 9.68
CA PRO A 120 9.88 -1.01 9.47
C PRO A 120 8.92 -1.41 8.35
N ASP A 121 9.11 -2.61 7.81
CA ASP A 121 8.43 -3.10 6.61
C ASP A 121 7.08 -3.83 6.91
N THR A 122 6.60 -3.80 8.17
CA THR A 122 5.34 -4.44 8.57
C THR A 122 4.49 -3.54 9.45
N ILE A 123 3.16 -3.73 9.39
CA ILE A 123 2.21 -2.95 10.20
C ILE A 123 2.48 -3.18 11.69
N GLU A 124 2.68 -4.43 12.10
CA GLU A 124 2.95 -4.76 13.49
C GLU A 124 4.20 -4.03 14.00
N GLU A 125 5.30 -4.08 13.25
CA GLU A 125 6.54 -3.42 13.67
C GLU A 125 6.39 -1.90 13.71
N VAL A 126 5.70 -1.27 12.74
CA VAL A 126 5.41 0.16 12.74
C VAL A 126 4.60 0.56 13.98
N ILE A 127 3.54 -0.19 14.30
CA ILE A 127 2.64 0.12 15.42
C ILE A 127 3.36 -0.04 16.76
N TYR A 128 4.16 -1.10 16.92
CA TYR A 128 4.87 -1.37 18.18
C TYR A 128 6.23 -0.66 18.32
N GLN A 129 6.61 0.20 17.35
CA GLN A 129 7.76 1.07 17.54
C GLN A 129 7.62 1.90 18.82
N GLN A 130 8.68 1.92 19.64
CA GLN A 130 8.66 2.56 20.94
C GLN A 130 8.22 4.02 20.85
N ARG A 131 7.21 4.38 21.66
CA ARG A 131 6.66 5.75 21.80
C ARG A 131 6.10 6.36 20.52
N GLN A 132 5.73 5.55 19.52
CA GLN A 132 5.08 6.05 18.30
C GLN A 132 3.58 6.25 18.46
N PHE A 133 2.91 5.38 19.20
CA PHE A 133 1.46 5.40 19.37
C PHE A 133 1.11 5.20 20.85
N GLU A 134 0.43 6.18 21.45
CA GLU A 134 0.02 6.14 22.87
C GLU A 134 -0.85 4.91 23.21
N PRO A 135 -1.79 4.45 22.35
CA PRO A 135 -2.62 3.28 22.59
C PRO A 135 -1.86 1.99 22.90
N VAL A 136 -0.62 1.86 22.40
CA VAL A 136 0.26 0.73 22.71
C VAL A 136 0.73 0.79 24.16
N GLU A 137 1.13 1.97 24.63
CA GLU A 137 1.67 2.16 25.99
C GLU A 137 0.57 2.09 27.05
N ASN A 138 -0.58 2.70 26.78
CA ASN A 138 -1.70 2.74 27.72
C ASN A 138 -2.62 1.50 27.61
N GLY A 139 -2.35 0.60 26.66
CA GLY A 139 -3.03 -0.67 26.47
C GLY A 139 -4.40 -0.57 25.78
N THR A 140 -4.85 0.62 25.38
CA THR A 140 -6.12 0.78 24.65
C THR A 140 -6.11 0.15 23.26
N ILE A 141 -4.92 -0.10 22.68
CA ILE A 141 -4.76 -0.93 21.47
C ILE A 141 -5.40 -2.32 21.64
N ASN A 142 -5.58 -2.79 22.89
CA ASN A 142 -6.19 -4.08 23.15
C ASN A 142 -7.72 -4.12 22.96
N GLN A 143 -8.38 -2.96 22.88
CA GLN A 143 -9.81 -2.86 22.62
C GLN A 143 -10.16 -3.34 21.19
N PRO A 144 -11.39 -3.81 20.94
CA PRO A 144 -11.82 -4.22 19.60
C PRO A 144 -11.92 -3.02 18.65
N ALA A 145 -11.69 -3.26 17.35
CA ALA A 145 -11.92 -2.25 16.33
C ALA A 145 -13.40 -1.87 16.22
N THR A 146 -13.65 -0.62 15.88
CA THR A 146 -14.99 -0.18 15.45
C THR A 146 -15.22 -0.53 13.97
N PRO A 147 -16.47 -0.79 13.55
CA PRO A 147 -16.77 -1.06 12.14
C PRO A 147 -16.31 0.06 11.20
N GLU A 148 -16.43 1.32 11.66
CA GLU A 148 -16.00 2.49 10.91
C GLU A 148 -14.47 2.53 10.74
N ALA A 149 -13.71 2.17 11.77
CA ALA A 149 -12.25 2.07 11.67
C ALA A 149 -11.83 0.92 10.73
N THR A 150 -12.49 -0.24 10.79
CA THR A 150 -12.23 -1.34 9.85
C THR A 150 -12.48 -0.90 8.41
N GLN A 151 -13.56 -0.15 8.16
CA GLN A 151 -13.85 0.40 6.84
C GLN A 151 -12.78 1.41 6.40
N ALA A 152 -12.37 2.31 7.31
CA ALA A 152 -11.33 3.30 7.03
C ALA A 152 -9.96 2.67 6.72
N VAL A 153 -9.61 1.54 7.34
CA VAL A 153 -8.40 0.78 7.01
C VAL A 153 -8.46 0.21 5.59
N ASN A 154 -9.59 -0.37 5.21
CA ASN A 154 -9.75 -0.88 3.84
C ASN A 154 -9.71 0.26 2.81
N GLU A 155 -10.32 1.40 3.12
CA GLU A 155 -10.25 2.60 2.28
C GLU A 155 -8.79 3.05 2.07
N ALA A 156 -8.03 3.17 3.16
CA ALA A 156 -6.62 3.58 3.10
C ALA A 156 -5.76 2.58 2.31
N LEU A 157 -6.07 1.28 2.36
CA LEU A 157 -5.40 0.26 1.55
C LEU A 157 -5.70 0.44 0.05
N VAL A 158 -6.96 0.71 -0.29
CA VAL A 158 -7.37 0.94 -1.68
C VAL A 158 -6.72 2.21 -2.24
N GLU A 159 -6.56 3.24 -1.40
CA GLU A 159 -5.91 4.50 -1.76
C GLU A 159 -4.37 4.47 -1.71
N GLN A 160 -3.77 3.36 -1.26
CA GLN A 160 -2.32 3.26 -1.08
C GLN A 160 -1.57 3.57 -2.39
N GLY A 161 -0.56 4.44 -2.29
CA GLY A 161 0.29 4.87 -3.41
C GLY A 161 -0.26 6.02 -4.24
N LYS A 162 -1.47 6.54 -3.97
CA LYS A 162 -2.00 7.75 -4.61
C LYS A 162 -1.28 9.00 -4.07
N GLU A 163 -1.15 10.04 -4.89
CA GLU A 163 -0.37 11.25 -4.55
C GLU A 163 -0.86 11.99 -3.30
N ASN A 164 -2.14 11.84 -2.95
CA ASN A 164 -2.75 12.41 -1.75
C ASN A 164 -2.38 11.65 -0.46
N SER A 165 -1.88 10.41 -0.54
CA SER A 165 -1.48 9.60 0.61
C SER A 165 0.03 9.67 0.83
N GLN A 166 0.50 10.72 1.49
CA GLN A 166 1.94 10.94 1.72
C GLN A 166 2.29 11.34 3.16
N SER A 167 1.30 11.39 4.05
CA SER A 167 1.52 11.73 5.45
C SER A 167 2.30 10.62 6.14
N LEU A 168 3.31 11.00 6.91
CA LEU A 168 4.12 10.08 7.74
C LEU A 168 3.90 10.32 9.23
N ASN A 169 3.28 11.43 9.61
CA ASN A 169 3.04 11.79 11.00
C ASN A 169 1.71 12.53 11.11
N PHE A 170 1.11 12.49 12.30
CA PHE A 170 -0.01 13.33 12.67
C PHE A 170 0.13 13.77 14.13
N TYR A 171 -0.54 14.87 14.50
CA TYR A 171 -0.64 15.33 15.88
C TYR A 171 -1.87 16.22 16.05
N ASN A 172 -2.36 16.34 17.28
CA ASN A 172 -3.37 17.31 17.65
C ASN A 172 -2.67 18.56 18.23
N PRO A 173 -2.69 19.72 17.54
CA PRO A 173 -1.99 20.94 17.99
C PRO A 173 -2.60 21.56 19.25
N ASP A 174 -3.84 21.22 19.62
CA ASP A 174 -4.49 21.70 20.84
C ASP A 174 -4.10 20.89 22.08
N ILE A 175 -3.50 19.70 21.89
CA ILE A 175 -3.11 18.77 22.96
C ILE A 175 -1.59 18.66 23.07
N VAL A 176 -0.88 18.68 21.94
CA VAL A 176 0.56 18.44 21.87
C VAL A 176 1.29 19.68 21.36
N GLU A 177 2.09 20.28 22.24
CA GLU A 177 3.07 21.30 21.83
C GLU A 177 4.37 20.60 21.37
N SER A 178 4.71 20.72 20.09
CA SER A 178 5.90 20.07 19.52
C SER A 178 6.49 20.85 18.35
N LYS A 179 7.62 21.51 18.62
CA LYS A 179 8.43 22.19 17.59
C LYS A 179 8.88 21.26 16.47
N TRP A 180 9.04 19.98 16.76
CA TRP A 180 9.43 19.01 15.75
C TRP A 180 8.29 18.79 14.76
N HIS A 181 7.06 18.56 15.23
CA HIS A 181 5.88 18.43 14.36
C HIS A 181 5.63 19.71 13.57
N GLU A 182 5.72 20.88 14.22
CA GLU A 182 5.54 22.19 13.57
C GLU A 182 6.60 22.49 12.49
N SER A 183 7.76 21.83 12.54
CA SER A 183 8.83 21.98 11.54
C SER A 183 8.62 21.14 10.27
N LYS A 184 7.67 20.20 10.30
CA LYS A 184 7.39 19.29 9.18
C LYS A 184 6.50 19.93 8.12
N THR A 185 6.51 19.37 6.91
CA THR A 185 5.65 19.86 5.84
C THR A 185 4.22 19.37 6.08
N VAL A 186 3.27 20.29 6.23
CA VAL A 186 1.85 19.95 6.36
C VAL A 186 1.33 19.35 5.05
N THR A 187 0.73 18.17 5.13
CA THR A 187 0.08 17.48 4.02
C THR A 187 -1.43 17.69 4.05
N ALA A 188 -2.04 17.65 5.24
CA ALA A 188 -3.47 17.86 5.42
C ALA A 188 -3.80 18.35 6.85
N VAL A 189 -4.98 18.96 6.99
CA VAL A 189 -5.62 19.24 8.28
C VAL A 189 -7.03 18.65 8.21
N ILE A 190 -7.30 17.63 9.02
CA ILE A 190 -8.55 16.89 8.99
C ILE A 190 -9.02 16.68 10.42
N GLY A 191 -10.23 17.19 10.73
CA GLY A 191 -10.73 17.21 12.09
C GLY A 191 -9.78 17.97 13.02
N ASN A 192 -9.36 17.32 14.10
CA ASN A 192 -8.43 17.88 15.08
C ASN A 192 -6.96 17.52 14.81
N HIS A 193 -6.67 16.76 13.75
CA HIS A 193 -5.32 16.34 13.40
C HIS A 193 -4.70 17.20 12.31
N VAL A 194 -3.43 17.55 12.51
CA VAL A 194 -2.54 18.06 11.48
C VAL A 194 -1.64 16.90 11.03
N PHE A 195 -1.68 16.59 9.74
CA PHE A 195 -0.89 15.54 9.11
C PHE A 195 0.33 16.15 8.41
N THR A 196 1.47 15.47 8.49
CA THR A 196 2.75 16.00 8.02
C THR A 196 3.69 14.93 7.46
N LYS A 197 4.70 15.37 6.70
CA LYS A 197 5.84 14.56 6.23
C LYS A 197 7.17 15.31 6.41
#